data_AF-A0A945HCC3-F1
#
_entry.id   AF-A0A945HCC3-F1
#
_cell.length_a   1.000
_cell.length_b   1.000
_cell.length_c   1.000
_cell.angle_alpha   90.00
_cell.angle_beta   90.00
_cell.angle_gamma   90.00
#
_symmetry.space_group_name_H-M   'P 1'
#
loop_
_entity.id
_entity.type
_entity.pdbx_description
1 polymer ?
#
loop_
_entity_poly.entity_id
_entity_poly.type
_entity_poly.pdbx_seq_one_letter_code
_entity_poly.pdbx_strand_id
1 'polypeptide(L)'
;MLFIFLLTFLFLVSFSPVSANSFSGQLYEDPDANTIGFGGTDNRCEGSLETPVVGAGFRAKALRTGETDYGTFMGATYTITTGTNNLDYTVTIDMPYPPADPANAWQCACNANPLDPYQCIFTNQDPTDLSSLNFFIKRANANNNSWWQVLGGNIFSKQNIQSLIPNSELPGYCNTTPGCIPALIDTNPTLTLESPGFAFTLDGSISTSQIPGSSFLHTSQSRTNALQAFALTSDLPEEKYDFFYKKMKQESVALPSSQKPVPTENPGIYLHSGDLTINDQNSWQVLNTEQIIVFITGNLLIDDTSGEQRIITVEKGGDGFLSFIVQEDIIISPNVGYTDIMTDPHSANIPLVEGVFIADGKIQIQGTADTQDKKFIGAGTFVSWDGVQLQRSFATPGNNSLNNISPAEVFIFRPDFLVNTPKNMKAAHFYLRELQPKLLQ
;
A
#
# COMPACT_ATOMS: atom_id res chain seq x y z
N MET A 1 -101.35 4.83 1.56
CA MET A 1 -100.51 4.08 2.51
C MET A 1 -99.76 3.02 1.69
N LEU A 2 -98.54 3.31 1.25
CA LEU A 2 -97.64 2.33 0.63
C LEU A 2 -96.20 2.86 0.82
N PHE A 3 -95.45 2.19 1.70
CA PHE A 3 -94.06 2.51 2.04
C PHE A 3 -93.14 1.71 1.11
N ILE A 4 -92.22 2.39 0.43
CA ILE A 4 -91.16 1.78 -0.38
C ILE A 4 -89.89 1.77 0.46
N PHE A 5 -89.36 0.58 0.74
CA PHE A 5 -88.09 0.36 1.43
C PHE A 5 -86.97 0.22 0.38
N LEU A 6 -86.00 1.13 0.42
CA LEU A 6 -84.78 1.09 -0.40
C LEU A 6 -83.68 0.41 0.43
N LEU A 7 -83.21 -0.76 -0.03
CA LEU A 7 -82.17 -1.55 0.63
C LEU A 7 -80.81 -1.22 0.00
N THR A 8 -79.96 -0.50 0.73
CA THR A 8 -78.59 -0.15 0.30
C THR A 8 -77.64 -1.30 0.62
N PHE A 9 -77.07 -1.92 -0.41
CA PHE A 9 -76.07 -2.98 -0.29
C PHE A 9 -74.68 -2.35 -0.04
N LEU A 10 -74.15 -2.49 1.17
CA LEU A 10 -72.80 -2.04 1.54
C LEU A 10 -71.81 -3.18 1.22
N PHE A 11 -71.03 -3.05 0.15
CA PHE A 11 -69.92 -3.95 -0.15
C PHE A 11 -68.74 -3.63 0.79
N LEU A 12 -68.57 -4.44 1.85
CA LEU A 12 -67.35 -4.46 2.65
C LEU A 12 -66.28 -5.24 1.88
N VAL A 13 -65.38 -4.52 1.21
CA VAL A 13 -64.16 -5.10 0.64
C VAL A 13 -63.21 -5.37 1.81
N SER A 14 -63.07 -6.62 2.20
CA SER A 14 -62.07 -7.07 3.15
C SER A 14 -60.69 -7.00 2.50
N PHE A 15 -59.93 -5.95 2.77
CA PHE A 15 -58.49 -5.93 2.49
C PHE A 15 -57.82 -6.84 3.52
N SER A 16 -57.29 -7.98 3.06
CA SER A 16 -56.33 -8.75 3.86
C SER A 16 -55.16 -7.82 4.18
N PRO A 17 -54.74 -7.68 5.45
CA PRO A 17 -53.53 -6.93 5.76
C PRO A 17 -52.38 -7.61 5.03
N VAL A 18 -51.76 -6.90 4.09
CA VAL A 18 -50.47 -7.30 3.54
C VAL A 18 -49.52 -7.31 4.73
N SER A 19 -49.00 -8.48 5.10
CA SER A 19 -47.99 -8.58 6.15
C SER A 19 -46.79 -7.76 5.69
N ALA A 20 -46.52 -6.67 6.41
CA ALA A 20 -45.35 -5.85 6.12
C ALA A 20 -44.11 -6.71 6.38
N ASN A 21 -43.35 -6.97 5.33
CA ASN A 21 -42.09 -7.68 5.44
C ASN A 21 -41.00 -6.71 5.87
N SER A 22 -39.90 -7.25 6.39
CA SER A 22 -38.86 -6.42 6.98
C SER A 22 -37.52 -7.09 6.96
N PHE A 23 -36.48 -6.29 6.71
CA PHE A 23 -35.12 -6.66 7.07
C PHE A 23 -34.88 -6.33 8.54
N SER A 24 -34.24 -7.23 9.26
CA SER A 24 -33.77 -6.95 10.61
C SER A 24 -32.46 -7.67 10.87
N GLY A 25 -31.64 -7.10 11.74
CA GLY A 25 -30.34 -7.65 12.09
C GLY A 25 -29.63 -6.78 13.11
N GLN A 26 -28.40 -7.16 13.45
CA GLN A 26 -27.56 -6.41 14.37
C GLN A 26 -26.27 -5.94 13.69
N LEU A 27 -25.65 -4.92 14.28
CA LEU A 27 -24.29 -4.49 13.92
C LEU A 27 -23.30 -5.09 14.91
N TYR A 28 -22.22 -5.66 14.38
CA TYR A 28 -21.13 -6.20 15.18
C TYR A 28 -19.80 -5.56 14.78
N GLU A 29 -18.94 -5.36 15.77
CA GLU A 29 -17.54 -4.99 15.55
C GLU A 29 -16.75 -6.27 15.31
N ASP A 30 -16.41 -6.50 14.05
CA ASP A 30 -15.58 -7.64 13.64
C ASP A 30 -14.72 -7.22 12.44
N PRO A 31 -13.44 -6.89 12.64
CA PRO A 31 -12.53 -6.53 11.56
C PRO A 31 -12.23 -7.70 10.61
N ASP A 32 -12.45 -8.95 11.04
CA ASP A 32 -12.12 -10.17 10.30
C ASP A 32 -13.34 -10.74 9.57
N ALA A 33 -14.47 -10.02 9.56
CA ALA A 33 -15.68 -10.44 8.87
C ALA A 33 -15.41 -10.62 7.37
N ASN A 34 -15.84 -11.76 6.82
CA ASN A 34 -15.58 -12.14 5.45
C ASN A 34 -16.88 -12.13 4.63
N THR A 35 -16.76 -11.77 3.36
CA THR A 35 -17.86 -11.87 2.42
C THR A 35 -18.13 -13.34 2.09
N ILE A 36 -19.38 -13.76 2.20
CA ILE A 36 -19.82 -15.11 1.82
C ILE A 36 -20.61 -15.03 0.51
N GLY A 37 -20.47 -16.06 -0.34
CA GLY A 37 -21.29 -16.19 -1.54
C GLY A 37 -20.70 -15.64 -2.85
N PHE A 38 -19.38 -15.55 -3.00
CA PHE A 38 -18.77 -15.25 -4.31
C PHE A 38 -19.25 -16.26 -5.39
N GLY A 39 -20.19 -15.83 -6.23
CA GLY A 39 -20.78 -16.62 -7.32
C GLY A 39 -22.31 -16.76 -7.32
N GLY A 40 -23.02 -16.17 -6.34
CA GLY A 40 -24.48 -16.11 -6.28
C GLY A 40 -25.02 -14.67 -6.29
N THR A 41 -26.35 -14.52 -6.30
CA THR A 41 -27.03 -13.21 -6.21
C THR A 41 -26.85 -12.52 -4.86
N ASP A 42 -26.55 -13.26 -3.78
CA ASP A 42 -26.34 -12.71 -2.44
C ASP A 42 -24.87 -12.41 -2.12
N ASN A 43 -24.57 -11.20 -1.65
CA ASN A 43 -23.27 -10.79 -1.14
C ASN A 43 -23.34 -10.51 0.38
N ARG A 44 -23.71 -11.51 1.19
CA ARG A 44 -23.74 -11.35 2.66
C ARG A 44 -22.33 -11.40 3.25
N CYS A 45 -22.22 -11.13 4.54
CA CYS A 45 -21.01 -11.37 5.31
C CYS A 45 -21.26 -12.37 6.43
N GLU A 46 -20.19 -13.03 6.84
CA GLU A 46 -20.12 -13.86 8.04
C GLU A 46 -18.97 -13.36 8.92
N GLY A 47 -19.21 -13.35 10.24
CA GLY A 47 -18.28 -12.82 11.23
C GLY A 47 -18.71 -13.13 12.65
N SER A 48 -17.90 -12.71 13.60
CA SER A 48 -18.12 -12.82 15.05
C SER A 48 -19.32 -11.99 15.49
N LEU A 49 -20.16 -12.60 16.35
CA LEU A 49 -21.34 -11.95 16.96
C LEU A 49 -21.08 -11.53 18.41
N GLU A 50 -19.82 -11.53 18.86
CA GLU A 50 -19.45 -11.32 20.27
C GLU A 50 -19.56 -9.85 20.71
N THR A 51 -19.31 -8.91 19.79
CA THR A 51 -19.21 -7.47 20.11
C THR A 51 -20.29 -6.66 19.39
N PRO A 52 -21.54 -6.64 19.89
CA PRO A 52 -22.60 -5.84 19.29
C PRO A 52 -22.31 -4.34 19.45
N VAL A 53 -22.48 -3.57 18.38
CA VAL A 53 -22.21 -2.13 18.37
C VAL A 53 -23.49 -1.35 18.60
N VAL A 54 -23.49 -0.57 19.68
CA VAL A 54 -24.56 0.40 19.99
C VAL A 54 -24.03 1.80 19.70
N GLY A 55 -24.77 2.61 18.94
CA GLY A 55 -24.30 3.95 18.61
C GLY A 55 -25.34 4.84 17.96
N ALA A 56 -25.13 6.16 18.10
CA ALA A 56 -25.96 7.18 17.49
C ALA A 56 -25.45 7.55 16.10
N GLY A 57 -26.36 7.57 15.12
CA GLY A 57 -26.10 8.15 13.79
C GLY A 57 -25.98 7.16 12.63
N PHE A 58 -26.03 5.85 12.87
CA PHE A 58 -26.18 4.86 11.79
C PHE A 58 -27.54 5.01 11.12
N ARG A 59 -27.60 4.79 9.81
CA ARG A 59 -28.85 4.84 9.02
C ARG A 59 -28.97 3.60 8.16
N ALA A 60 -30.06 2.86 8.36
CA ALA A 60 -30.38 1.68 7.59
C ALA A 60 -31.37 2.08 6.49
N LYS A 61 -31.19 1.56 5.28
CA LYS A 61 -32.16 1.74 4.18
C LYS A 61 -32.20 0.51 3.29
N ALA A 62 -33.36 0.24 2.72
CA ALA A 62 -33.56 -0.74 1.66
C ALA A 62 -33.96 0.01 0.39
N LEU A 63 -33.25 -0.29 -0.70
CA LEU A 63 -33.36 0.40 -1.98
C LEU A 63 -33.75 -0.59 -3.07
N ARG A 64 -34.72 -0.20 -3.90
CA ARG A 64 -35.09 -0.89 -5.14
C ARG A 64 -35.53 0.17 -6.16
N THR A 65 -35.55 -0.19 -7.45
CA THR A 65 -36.10 0.69 -8.49
C THR A 65 -37.53 1.13 -8.12
N GLY A 66 -37.70 2.43 -7.85
CA GLY A 66 -39.00 3.03 -7.50
C GLY A 66 -39.41 2.91 -6.03
N GLU A 67 -38.56 2.35 -5.16
CA GLU A 67 -38.88 2.11 -3.74
C GLU A 67 -37.65 2.40 -2.86
N THR A 68 -37.86 3.12 -1.76
CA THR A 68 -36.81 3.45 -0.79
C THR A 68 -37.43 3.48 0.60
N ASP A 69 -37.00 2.52 1.41
CA ASP A 69 -37.48 2.36 2.77
C ASP A 69 -36.36 2.65 3.75
N TYR A 70 -36.69 3.36 4.83
CA TYR A 70 -35.74 3.73 5.88
C TYR A 70 -35.97 2.88 7.12
N GLY A 71 -34.88 2.40 7.70
CA GLY A 71 -34.91 1.64 8.92
C GLY A 71 -34.67 2.50 10.16
N THR A 72 -35.00 1.91 11.31
CA THR A 72 -34.74 2.47 12.63
C THR A 72 -33.79 1.58 13.41
N PHE A 73 -32.99 2.19 14.29
CA PHE A 73 -32.12 1.50 15.23
C PHE A 73 -32.71 1.51 16.64
N MET A 74 -32.68 0.36 17.30
CA MET A 74 -32.95 0.20 18.73
C MET A 74 -31.79 -0.57 19.36
N GLY A 75 -30.88 0.15 20.01
CA GLY A 75 -29.62 -0.43 20.48
C GLY A 75 -28.71 -0.80 19.30
N ALA A 76 -28.29 -2.07 19.24
CA ALA A 76 -27.50 -2.61 18.12
C ALA A 76 -28.37 -3.17 16.98
N THR A 77 -29.68 -3.29 17.20
CA THR A 77 -30.60 -3.90 16.23
C THR A 77 -31.17 -2.84 15.31
N TYR A 78 -31.16 -3.10 14.00
CA TYR A 78 -31.87 -2.30 13.02
C TYR A 78 -33.09 -3.06 12.49
N THR A 79 -34.08 -2.32 12.01
CA THR A 79 -35.24 -2.89 11.32
C THR A 79 -35.66 -1.94 10.20
N ILE A 80 -35.83 -2.47 8.99
CA ILE A 80 -36.34 -1.76 7.81
C ILE A 80 -37.62 -2.47 7.37
N THR A 81 -38.75 -1.78 7.38
CA THR A 81 -40.01 -2.32 6.85
C THR A 81 -40.12 -1.97 5.39
N THR A 82 -40.36 -2.96 4.52
CA THR A 82 -40.49 -2.74 3.08
C THR A 82 -41.96 -2.63 2.67
N GLY A 83 -42.23 -1.87 1.61
CA GLY A 83 -43.57 -1.77 1.01
C GLY A 83 -43.95 -3.00 0.17
N THR A 84 -42.95 -3.74 -0.32
CA THR A 84 -43.12 -4.92 -1.18
C THR A 84 -42.26 -6.12 -0.78
N ASN A 85 -42.55 -7.28 -1.37
CA ASN A 85 -41.88 -8.57 -1.11
C ASN A 85 -40.93 -8.98 -2.25
N ASN A 86 -40.34 -8.00 -2.93
CA ASN A 86 -39.42 -8.27 -4.02
C ASN A 86 -38.07 -8.81 -3.51
N LEU A 87 -37.38 -9.61 -4.33
CA LEU A 87 -36.17 -10.35 -3.94
C LEU A 87 -34.87 -9.66 -4.36
N ASP A 88 -34.92 -8.39 -4.77
CA ASP A 88 -33.83 -7.66 -5.40
C ASP A 88 -33.46 -6.36 -4.63
N TYR A 89 -33.76 -6.29 -3.34
CA TYR A 89 -33.42 -5.12 -2.55
C TYR A 89 -31.92 -4.98 -2.37
N THR A 90 -31.46 -3.74 -2.39
CA THR A 90 -30.15 -3.35 -1.88
C THR A 90 -30.32 -2.79 -0.47
N VAL A 91 -29.87 -3.53 0.53
CA VAL A 91 -29.89 -3.10 1.93
C VAL A 91 -28.55 -2.47 2.26
N THR A 92 -28.58 -1.28 2.83
CA THR A 92 -27.36 -0.57 3.18
C THR A 92 -27.40 -0.01 4.59
N ILE A 93 -26.24 0.06 5.22
CA ILE A 93 -26.01 0.78 6.48
C ILE A 93 -25.03 1.91 6.21
N ASP A 94 -25.49 3.14 6.37
CA ASP A 94 -24.67 4.35 6.32
C ASP A 94 -24.16 4.68 7.72
N MET A 95 -22.85 4.83 7.87
CA MET A 95 -22.20 5.29 9.09
C MET A 95 -22.09 6.82 9.10
N PRO A 96 -21.94 7.45 10.29
CA PRO A 96 -21.80 8.90 10.39
C PRO A 96 -20.59 9.40 9.60
N TYR A 97 -20.85 10.26 8.61
CA TYR A 97 -19.82 10.98 7.86
C TYR A 97 -20.13 12.50 7.82
N PRO A 98 -19.15 13.38 8.07
CA PRO A 98 -17.78 13.07 8.51
C PRO A 98 -17.77 12.41 9.90
N PRO A 99 -16.82 11.50 10.19
CA PRO A 99 -16.75 10.82 11.47
C PRO A 99 -16.48 11.84 12.59
N ALA A 100 -17.21 11.72 13.70
CA ALA A 100 -17.02 12.59 14.86
C ALA A 100 -15.63 12.44 15.49
N ASP A 101 -15.05 11.25 15.39
CA ASP A 101 -13.67 10.93 15.76
C ASP A 101 -12.97 10.25 14.58
N PRO A 102 -12.25 11.00 13.73
CA PRO A 102 -11.57 10.43 12.57
C PRO A 102 -10.43 9.46 12.92
N ALA A 103 -9.90 9.49 14.14
CA ALA A 103 -8.88 8.54 14.58
C ALA A 103 -9.47 7.14 14.88
N ASN A 104 -10.79 7.08 15.14
CA ASN A 104 -11.53 5.89 15.52
C ASN A 104 -12.85 5.76 14.73
N ALA A 105 -12.82 6.10 13.44
CA ALA A 105 -14.00 6.11 12.61
C ALA A 105 -14.54 4.70 12.39
N TRP A 106 -15.86 4.55 12.29
CA TRP A 106 -16.49 3.28 11.90
C TRP A 106 -16.42 3.13 10.39
N GLN A 107 -16.06 1.95 9.90
CA GLN A 107 -16.09 1.58 8.49
C GLN A 107 -16.64 0.16 8.33
N CYS A 108 -17.05 -0.20 7.12
CA CYS A 108 -17.46 -1.57 6.84
C CYS A 108 -16.26 -2.50 6.94
N ALA A 109 -16.42 -3.61 7.65
CA ALA A 109 -15.40 -4.66 7.66
C ALA A 109 -15.43 -5.46 6.34
N CYS A 110 -16.63 -5.65 5.80
CA CYS A 110 -16.91 -6.46 4.62
C CYS A 110 -17.95 -5.76 3.73
N ASN A 111 -17.95 -6.02 2.42
CA ASN A 111 -18.87 -5.43 1.44
C ASN A 111 -19.06 -3.91 1.57
N ALA A 112 -17.94 -3.21 1.82
CA ALA A 112 -17.90 -1.76 1.77
C ALA A 112 -18.27 -1.27 0.36
N ASN A 113 -18.98 -0.15 0.25
CA ASN A 113 -19.10 0.54 -1.02
C ASN A 113 -17.69 0.93 -1.49
N PRO A 114 -17.25 0.55 -2.70
CA PRO A 114 -15.95 0.92 -3.22
C PRO A 114 -15.71 2.44 -3.29
N LEU A 115 -16.78 3.24 -3.34
CA LEU A 115 -16.73 4.69 -3.36
C LEU A 115 -16.95 5.33 -1.98
N ASP A 116 -17.45 4.57 -1.00
CA ASP A 116 -17.77 5.06 0.33
C ASP A 116 -17.59 3.95 1.40
N PRO A 117 -16.42 3.88 2.05
CA PRO A 117 -16.14 2.87 3.06
C PRO A 117 -16.98 3.03 4.34
N TYR A 118 -17.73 4.14 4.45
CA TYR A 118 -18.72 4.39 5.51
C TYR A 118 -20.10 3.85 5.16
N GLN A 119 -20.27 3.16 4.03
CA GLN A 119 -21.53 2.54 3.61
C GLN A 119 -21.34 1.04 3.33
N CYS A 120 -22.09 0.20 4.05
CA CYS A 120 -22.06 -1.25 3.83
C CYS A 120 -23.21 -1.62 2.91
N ILE A 121 -22.97 -2.47 1.91
CA ILE A 121 -23.95 -2.76 0.86
C ILE A 121 -24.16 -4.26 0.70
N PHE A 122 -25.39 -4.72 0.91
CA PHE A 122 -25.85 -6.03 0.51
C PHE A 122 -26.90 -5.89 -0.61
N THR A 123 -26.69 -6.54 -1.74
CA THR A 123 -27.57 -6.53 -2.93
C THR A 123 -28.36 -7.83 -3.04
N ASN A 124 -29.47 -7.78 -3.78
CA ASN A 124 -30.40 -8.90 -4.00
C ASN A 124 -30.94 -9.58 -2.73
N GLN A 125 -31.24 -8.78 -1.71
CA GLN A 125 -31.79 -9.28 -0.45
C GLN A 125 -33.30 -9.50 -0.52
N ASP A 126 -33.76 -10.59 0.09
CA ASP A 126 -35.17 -11.01 0.19
C ASP A 126 -35.75 -10.59 1.56
N PRO A 127 -36.72 -9.66 1.62
CA PRO A 127 -37.34 -9.23 2.88
C PRO A 127 -38.28 -10.29 3.48
N THR A 128 -38.57 -11.37 2.75
CA THR A 128 -39.34 -12.53 3.23
C THR A 128 -38.45 -13.53 3.97
N ASP A 129 -37.13 -13.46 3.78
CA ASP A 129 -36.16 -14.23 4.56
C ASP A 129 -36.07 -13.65 5.97
N LEU A 130 -36.60 -14.40 6.94
CA LEU A 130 -36.64 -14.01 8.35
C LEU A 130 -35.29 -14.20 9.08
N SER A 131 -34.24 -14.64 8.37
CA SER A 131 -32.91 -14.70 8.96
C SER A 131 -32.37 -13.29 9.26
N SER A 132 -31.58 -13.16 10.33
CA SER A 132 -31.01 -11.87 10.69
C SER A 132 -29.94 -11.47 9.67
N LEU A 133 -30.13 -10.33 9.02
CA LEU A 133 -29.17 -9.74 8.10
C LEU A 133 -28.17 -8.88 8.88
N ASN A 134 -27.14 -9.51 9.43
CA ASN A 134 -26.16 -8.83 10.28
C ASN A 134 -25.14 -8.05 9.45
N PHE A 135 -24.74 -6.88 9.95
CA PHE A 135 -23.67 -6.06 9.38
C PHE A 135 -22.44 -6.10 10.28
N PHE A 136 -21.26 -6.13 9.66
CA PHE A 136 -19.99 -6.16 10.37
C PHE A 136 -19.19 -4.92 10.03
N ILE A 137 -18.78 -4.21 11.07
CA ILE A 137 -18.04 -2.96 10.98
C ILE A 137 -16.73 -3.08 11.73
N LYS A 138 -15.80 -2.17 11.43
CA LYS A 138 -14.49 -2.09 12.06
C LYS A 138 -14.14 -0.65 12.39
N ARG A 139 -13.17 -0.49 13.30
CA ARG A 139 -12.52 0.80 13.54
C ARG A 139 -11.44 1.04 12.51
N ALA A 140 -11.31 2.30 12.11
CA ALA A 140 -10.29 2.75 11.20
C ALA A 140 -9.89 4.19 11.50
N ASN A 141 -8.60 4.49 11.38
CA ASN A 141 -8.11 5.85 11.41
C ASN A 141 -8.07 6.41 9.99
N ALA A 142 -8.84 7.46 9.74
CA ALA A 142 -8.93 8.13 8.46
C ALA A 142 -7.94 9.31 8.31
N ASN A 143 -7.12 9.59 9.33
CA ASN A 143 -6.13 10.67 9.35
C ASN A 143 -4.70 10.21 9.02
N ASN A 144 -4.44 8.90 8.98
CA ASN A 144 -3.08 8.41 8.79
C ASN A 144 -2.61 8.64 7.35
N ASN A 145 -1.39 9.18 7.24
CA ASN A 145 -0.70 9.29 5.96
C ASN A 145 -0.13 7.93 5.56
N SER A 146 0.21 7.81 4.28
CA SER A 146 0.99 6.70 3.78
C SER A 146 2.39 6.65 4.41
N TRP A 147 2.97 5.46 4.34
CA TRP A 147 4.29 5.16 4.86
C TRP A 147 4.99 4.18 3.92
N TRP A 148 6.30 4.07 4.06
CA TRP A 148 7.15 3.21 3.24
C TRP A 148 8.01 2.30 4.11
N GLN A 149 8.48 1.21 3.52
CA GLN A 149 9.25 0.18 4.22
C GLN A 149 10.45 -0.29 3.40
N VAL A 150 11.48 -0.75 4.10
CA VAL A 150 12.63 -1.43 3.53
C VAL A 150 12.70 -2.88 4.05
N LEU A 151 12.90 -3.83 3.15
CA LEU A 151 13.12 -5.25 3.48
C LEU A 151 14.59 -5.60 3.29
N GLY A 152 15.27 -5.77 4.42
CA GLY A 152 16.72 -5.93 4.49
C GLY A 152 17.49 -4.69 4.04
N GLY A 153 18.78 -4.64 4.37
CA GLY A 153 19.65 -3.54 3.95
C GLY A 153 19.47 -2.25 4.74
N ASN A 154 20.31 -1.26 4.43
CA ASN A 154 20.47 -0.04 5.22
C ASN A 154 19.76 1.15 4.58
N ILE A 155 19.38 2.12 5.41
CA ILE A 155 18.85 3.41 4.98
C ILE A 155 19.83 4.49 5.38
N PHE A 156 20.18 5.34 4.42
CA PHE A 156 21.02 6.49 4.65
C PHE A 156 20.35 7.77 4.15
N SER A 157 20.47 8.85 4.92
CA SER A 157 20.11 10.19 4.47
C SER A 157 21.07 11.22 5.06
N LYS A 158 21.41 12.26 4.30
CA LYS A 158 22.11 13.42 4.87
C LYS A 158 21.19 14.17 5.86
N GLN A 159 19.90 14.23 5.54
CA GLN A 159 18.89 14.93 6.33
C GLN A 159 18.00 13.92 7.07
N ASN A 160 16.69 14.18 7.13
CA ASN A 160 15.75 13.35 7.87
C ASN A 160 15.44 12.04 7.13
N ILE A 161 15.12 11.01 7.91
CA ILE A 161 14.43 9.80 7.45
C ILE A 161 13.06 9.81 8.13
N GLN A 162 11.98 9.89 7.36
CA GLN A 162 10.62 9.96 7.88
C GLN A 162 9.72 8.93 7.20
N SER A 163 9.12 8.05 8.00
CA SER A 163 8.09 7.10 7.57
C SER A 163 7.18 6.83 8.76
N LEU A 164 6.09 7.59 8.89
CA LEU A 164 5.26 7.58 10.09
C LEU A 164 4.33 6.36 10.09
N ILE A 165 4.83 5.24 10.60
CA ILE A 165 4.12 3.96 10.61
C ILE A 165 2.90 4.06 11.53
N PRO A 166 1.68 3.78 11.02
CA PRO A 166 0.48 3.70 11.85
C PRO A 166 0.57 2.56 12.86
N ASN A 167 0.64 2.92 14.15
CA ASN A 167 0.73 1.97 15.25
C ASN A 167 -0.23 2.35 16.38
N SER A 168 -1.13 1.44 16.76
CA SER A 168 -2.10 1.63 17.85
C SER A 168 -2.61 0.28 18.33
N GLU A 169 -2.92 0.12 19.62
CA GLU A 169 -3.53 -1.11 20.14
C GLU A 169 -4.97 -1.35 19.64
N LEU A 170 -5.51 -0.41 18.86
CA LEU A 170 -6.84 -0.54 18.28
C LEU A 170 -6.83 -1.42 17.03
N PRO A 171 -7.90 -2.20 16.79
CA PRO A 171 -8.05 -2.99 15.56
C PRO A 171 -7.92 -2.14 14.29
N GLY A 172 -7.36 -2.74 13.23
CA GLY A 172 -7.23 -2.11 11.92
C GLY A 172 -5.98 -1.24 11.74
N TYR A 173 -5.10 -1.19 12.75
CA TYR A 173 -3.73 -0.67 12.61
C TYR A 173 -2.75 -1.80 12.31
N CYS A 174 -1.59 -1.47 11.74
CA CYS A 174 -0.61 -2.46 11.29
C CYS A 174 -0.23 -3.48 12.38
N ASN A 175 0.02 -3.04 13.61
CA ASN A 175 0.40 -3.92 14.73
C ASN A 175 -0.71 -4.90 15.18
N THR A 176 -1.97 -4.63 14.83
CA THR A 176 -3.12 -5.50 15.15
C THR A 176 -3.64 -6.25 13.94
N THR A 177 -3.12 -5.97 12.74
CA THR A 177 -3.58 -6.57 11.49
C THR A 177 -2.67 -7.75 11.13
N PRO A 178 -3.21 -8.98 11.01
CA PRO A 178 -2.41 -10.14 10.62
C PRO A 178 -1.64 -9.91 9.32
N GLY A 179 -0.34 -10.23 9.33
CA GLY A 179 0.54 -10.08 8.17
C GLY A 179 1.11 -8.67 7.96
N CYS A 180 0.62 -7.65 8.66
CA CYS A 180 1.27 -6.34 8.66
C CYS A 180 2.41 -6.29 9.67
N ILE A 181 3.54 -5.72 9.26
CA ILE A 181 4.74 -5.62 10.09
C ILE A 181 5.04 -4.13 10.32
N PRO A 182 4.78 -3.59 11.52
CA PRO A 182 4.93 -2.16 11.81
C PRO A 182 6.41 -1.84 12.06
N ALA A 183 7.22 -1.87 11.01
CA ALA A 183 8.66 -1.60 11.08
C ALA A 183 9.12 -0.83 9.85
N LEU A 184 10.05 0.12 10.03
CA LEU A 184 10.68 0.82 8.90
C LEU A 184 11.61 -0.12 8.11
N ILE A 185 12.39 -0.92 8.84
CA ILE A 185 13.32 -1.92 8.29
C ILE A 185 12.94 -3.28 8.85
N ASP A 186 12.47 -4.15 7.98
CA ASP A 186 12.16 -5.54 8.31
C ASP A 186 13.20 -6.50 7.69
N THR A 187 13.08 -7.79 7.99
CA THR A 187 13.91 -8.84 7.43
C THR A 187 13.78 -8.90 5.90
N ASN A 188 14.80 -9.47 5.26
CA ASN A 188 14.75 -9.72 3.83
C ASN A 188 13.62 -10.70 3.46
N PRO A 189 13.21 -10.79 2.17
CA PRO A 189 12.19 -11.74 1.71
C PRO A 189 12.44 -13.21 2.06
N THR A 190 13.69 -13.59 2.34
CA THR A 190 14.06 -14.96 2.78
C THR A 190 13.92 -15.17 4.30
N LEU A 191 13.39 -14.18 5.02
CA LEU A 191 13.13 -14.20 6.46
C LEU A 191 14.38 -14.54 7.30
N THR A 192 15.55 -14.07 6.85
CA THR A 192 16.79 -14.26 7.60
C THR A 192 16.82 -13.29 8.78
N LEU A 193 16.81 -13.79 10.02
CA LEU A 193 16.72 -12.95 11.23
C LEU A 193 17.86 -11.90 11.37
N GLU A 194 19.01 -12.15 10.75
CA GLU A 194 20.19 -11.26 10.76
C GLU A 194 20.25 -10.31 9.55
N SER A 195 19.23 -10.31 8.69
CA SER A 195 19.20 -9.49 7.48
C SER A 195 18.60 -8.07 7.58
N PRO A 196 17.84 -7.68 8.64
CA PRO A 196 17.47 -6.29 8.81
C PRO A 196 18.74 -5.42 8.89
N GLY A 197 18.81 -4.36 8.10
CA GLY A 197 19.91 -3.39 8.21
C GLY A 197 19.61 -2.31 9.25
N PHE A 198 20.26 -1.17 9.13
CA PHE A 198 20.12 -0.04 10.04
C PHE A 198 19.88 1.26 9.29
N ALA A 199 19.19 2.19 9.95
CA ALA A 199 19.01 3.56 9.47
C ALA A 199 20.03 4.48 10.12
N PHE A 200 20.61 5.41 9.35
CA PHE A 200 21.49 6.44 9.88
C PHE A 200 21.35 7.75 9.11
N THR A 201 21.52 8.86 9.83
CA THR A 201 21.46 10.22 9.30
C THR A 201 22.75 10.98 9.63
N LEU A 202 23.18 11.91 8.77
CA LEU A 202 24.32 12.79 9.10
C LEU A 202 23.89 13.98 9.96
N ASP A 203 23.03 14.82 9.41
CA ASP A 203 22.60 16.11 9.98
C ASP A 203 21.10 16.14 10.34
N GLY A 204 20.39 15.02 10.15
CA GLY A 204 18.95 14.93 10.37
C GLY A 204 18.54 13.97 11.49
N SER A 205 17.24 13.76 11.57
CA SER A 205 16.58 12.88 12.54
C SER A 205 15.83 11.73 11.86
N ILE A 206 15.67 10.64 12.59
CA ILE A 206 14.86 9.50 12.16
C ILE A 206 13.53 9.55 12.92
N SER A 207 12.41 9.61 12.20
CA SER A 207 11.06 9.64 12.76
C SER A 207 10.19 8.58 12.09
N THR A 208 9.83 7.54 12.86
CA THR A 208 9.08 6.38 12.33
C THR A 208 7.74 6.11 12.99
N SER A 209 7.36 6.91 13.99
CA SER A 209 6.10 6.77 14.69
C SER A 209 5.45 8.11 14.90
N GLN A 210 4.12 8.09 14.91
CA GLN A 210 3.29 9.23 15.29
C GLN A 210 3.15 9.36 16.82
N ILE A 211 3.42 8.28 17.58
CA ILE A 211 3.31 8.28 19.05
C ILE A 211 4.66 8.67 19.67
N PRO A 212 4.72 9.74 20.48
CA PRO A 212 5.93 10.15 21.19
C PRO A 212 6.54 8.99 21.98
N GLY A 213 7.83 8.71 21.77
CA GLY A 213 8.59 7.70 22.51
C GLY A 213 8.60 6.30 21.90
N SER A 214 7.90 6.06 20.79
CA SER A 214 8.04 4.84 20.00
C SER A 214 8.79 5.16 18.70
N SER A 215 9.78 4.35 18.35
CA SER A 215 10.42 4.40 17.03
C SER A 215 10.52 2.96 16.55
N PHE A 216 9.64 2.56 15.64
CA PHE A 216 9.69 1.24 15.03
C PHE A 216 10.67 1.25 13.88
N LEU A 217 11.97 1.24 14.21
CA LEU A 217 12.98 0.93 13.20
C LEU A 217 12.85 -0.55 12.81
N HIS A 218 12.55 -1.40 13.79
CA HIS A 218 12.28 -2.83 13.65
C HIS A 218 11.00 -3.22 14.41
N THR A 219 10.63 -4.51 14.36
CA THR A 219 9.45 -5.04 15.05
C THR A 219 9.62 -5.03 16.57
N SER A 220 8.52 -4.91 17.32
CA SER A 220 8.55 -4.90 18.79
C SER A 220 9.11 -6.19 19.42
N GLN A 221 9.13 -7.29 18.67
CA GLN A 221 9.63 -8.60 19.09
C GLN A 221 11.03 -8.92 18.55
N SER A 222 11.58 -8.12 17.62
CA SER A 222 12.88 -8.37 17.01
C SER A 222 13.67 -7.06 16.84
N ARG A 223 14.79 -7.01 17.57
CA ARG A 223 15.79 -5.93 17.60
C ARG A 223 15.25 -4.58 18.01
N THR A 224 15.28 -4.33 19.33
CA THR A 224 15.58 -2.99 19.82
C THR A 224 16.85 -2.54 19.11
N ASN A 225 16.84 -1.34 18.53
CA ASN A 225 18.05 -0.67 18.03
C ASN A 225 19.22 -1.02 18.94
N ALA A 226 20.43 -1.20 18.41
CA ALA A 226 21.59 -1.02 19.26
C ALA A 226 21.42 0.37 19.89
N LEU A 227 21.02 0.39 21.17
CA LEU A 227 20.83 1.59 21.96
C LEU A 227 22.19 2.26 21.87
N GLN A 228 22.35 3.33 21.08
CA GLN A 228 23.62 4.02 20.72
C GLN A 228 24.27 3.72 19.34
N ALA A 229 23.63 3.05 18.39
CA ALA A 229 24.12 3.01 17.00
C ALA A 229 23.86 4.35 16.28
N PHE A 230 24.71 5.34 16.55
CA PHE A 230 24.81 6.59 15.80
C PHE A 230 26.22 6.70 15.23
N ALA A 231 26.35 6.71 13.90
CA ALA A 231 27.55 7.20 13.24
C ALA A 231 27.37 8.72 13.04
N LEU A 232 27.94 9.51 13.94
CA LEU A 232 27.91 10.97 13.82
C LEU A 232 28.98 11.43 12.81
N THR A 233 28.60 12.37 11.95
CA THR A 233 29.51 13.31 11.26
C THR A 233 30.63 12.68 10.40
N SER A 234 30.27 11.91 9.37
CA SER A 234 31.19 11.63 8.26
C SER A 234 30.63 12.22 6.97
N ASP A 235 31.32 13.20 6.40
CA ASP A 235 31.01 13.67 5.04
C ASP A 235 31.33 12.51 4.07
N LEU A 236 30.28 11.88 3.54
CA LEU A 236 30.44 10.82 2.56
C LEU A 236 30.71 11.46 1.21
N PRO A 237 31.78 11.06 0.50
CA PRO A 237 32.02 11.58 -0.84
C PRO A 237 30.84 11.22 -1.75
N GLU A 238 30.37 12.21 -2.49
CA GLU A 238 29.25 12.04 -3.41
C GLU A 238 29.74 11.35 -4.70
N GLU A 239 29.32 10.10 -4.89
CA GLU A 239 29.54 9.34 -6.12
C GLU A 239 28.44 9.69 -7.15
N LYS A 240 28.52 10.90 -7.69
CA LYS A 240 27.59 11.45 -8.70
C LYS A 240 27.82 10.87 -10.10
N TYR A 241 26.93 11.16 -11.04
CA TYR A 241 27.07 10.84 -12.47
C TYR A 241 28.46 11.16 -12.98
N ASP A 242 28.92 12.37 -12.67
CA ASP A 242 30.20 12.92 -13.12
C ASP A 242 31.41 12.12 -12.58
N PHE A 243 31.30 11.56 -11.38
CA PHE A 243 32.31 10.70 -10.77
C PHE A 243 32.46 9.39 -11.55
N PHE A 244 31.36 8.68 -11.76
CA PHE A 244 31.35 7.41 -12.49
C PHE A 244 31.68 7.60 -13.98
N TYR A 245 31.12 8.64 -14.61
CA TYR A 245 31.33 8.91 -16.02
C TYR A 245 32.80 9.23 -16.32
N LYS A 246 33.47 10.05 -15.50
CA LYS A 246 34.91 10.31 -15.65
C LYS A 246 35.75 9.03 -15.59
N LYS A 247 35.35 8.06 -14.75
CA LYS A 247 36.05 6.78 -14.57
C LYS A 247 35.84 5.81 -15.73
N MET A 248 34.66 5.83 -16.36
CA MET A 248 34.22 4.77 -17.29
C MET A 248 33.95 5.24 -18.74
N LYS A 249 33.98 6.55 -19.03
CA LYS A 249 33.65 7.10 -20.37
C LYS A 249 34.49 6.57 -21.53
N GLN A 250 35.72 6.08 -21.27
CA GLN A 250 36.58 5.55 -22.34
C GLN A 250 36.08 4.20 -22.86
N GLU A 251 35.38 3.46 -22.01
CA GLU A 251 34.81 2.13 -22.30
C GLU A 251 33.33 2.22 -22.71
N SER A 252 32.68 3.38 -22.53
CA SER A 252 31.27 3.55 -22.84
C SER A 252 30.99 3.59 -24.34
N VAL A 253 30.01 2.83 -24.79
CA VAL A 253 29.45 2.90 -26.16
C VAL A 253 28.08 3.57 -26.16
N ALA A 254 27.67 4.16 -27.29
CA ALA A 254 26.36 4.81 -27.37
C ALA A 254 25.21 3.79 -27.24
N LEU A 255 24.18 4.14 -26.47
CA LEU A 255 22.91 3.42 -26.40
C LEU A 255 21.90 4.08 -27.35
N PRO A 256 21.65 3.50 -28.54
CA PRO A 256 20.90 4.20 -29.59
C PRO A 256 19.39 4.25 -29.36
N SER A 257 18.85 3.47 -28.43
CA SER A 257 17.41 3.37 -28.19
C SER A 257 17.13 2.91 -26.76
N SER A 258 15.86 2.90 -26.35
CA SER A 258 15.44 2.39 -25.04
C SER A 258 15.41 0.86 -24.90
N GLN A 259 15.71 0.13 -25.98
CA GLN A 259 15.81 -1.33 -25.92
C GLN A 259 17.03 -1.77 -25.11
N LYS A 260 16.88 -2.81 -24.28
CA LYS A 260 17.99 -3.42 -23.54
C LYS A 260 19.09 -3.82 -24.53
N PRO A 261 20.34 -3.33 -24.36
CA PRO A 261 21.42 -3.75 -25.22
C PRO A 261 21.84 -5.18 -24.92
N VAL A 262 22.49 -5.82 -25.89
CA VAL A 262 23.20 -7.08 -25.68
C VAL A 262 24.66 -6.74 -25.36
N PRO A 263 25.15 -7.00 -24.14
CA PRO A 263 26.53 -6.70 -23.76
C PRO A 263 27.52 -7.52 -24.60
N THR A 264 28.45 -6.83 -25.28
CA THR A 264 29.58 -7.46 -25.98
C THR A 264 30.79 -7.66 -25.07
N GLU A 265 30.82 -6.91 -23.97
CA GLU A 265 31.82 -6.97 -22.89
C GLU A 265 31.11 -7.10 -21.55
N ASN A 266 31.82 -7.52 -20.51
CA ASN A 266 31.25 -7.69 -19.18
C ASN A 266 32.10 -6.92 -18.14
N PRO A 267 31.66 -5.74 -17.65
CA PRO A 267 30.35 -5.11 -17.90
C PRO A 267 30.24 -4.44 -19.28
N GLY A 268 29.04 -4.44 -19.85
CA GLY A 268 28.68 -3.58 -20.97
C GLY A 268 28.38 -2.17 -20.46
N ILE A 269 29.11 -1.17 -20.93
CA ILE A 269 29.00 0.22 -20.47
C ILE A 269 28.38 1.07 -21.59
N TYR A 270 27.27 1.72 -21.31
CA TYR A 270 26.45 2.40 -22.30
C TYR A 270 26.19 3.86 -21.94
N LEU A 271 26.09 4.73 -22.94
CA LEU A 271 25.74 6.14 -22.80
C LEU A 271 24.51 6.49 -23.63
N HIS A 272 23.46 6.98 -22.96
CA HIS A 272 22.27 7.53 -23.59
C HIS A 272 22.25 9.06 -23.51
N SER A 273 22.09 9.70 -24.66
CA SER A 273 21.99 11.17 -24.75
C SER A 273 20.53 11.60 -24.63
N GLY A 274 20.21 12.47 -23.67
CA GLY A 274 18.84 12.89 -23.36
C GLY A 274 18.09 11.93 -22.44
N ASP A 275 16.76 12.06 -22.45
CA ASP A 275 15.85 11.28 -21.61
C ASP A 275 15.69 9.85 -22.13
N LEU A 276 15.64 8.89 -21.20
CA LEU A 276 15.39 7.48 -21.45
C LEU A 276 14.04 7.06 -20.87
N THR A 277 13.22 6.34 -21.63
CA THR A 277 11.97 5.75 -21.13
C THR A 277 11.99 4.23 -21.24
N ILE A 278 11.81 3.55 -20.11
CA ILE A 278 11.65 2.09 -20.03
C ILE A 278 10.23 1.78 -19.59
N ASN A 279 9.53 0.92 -20.32
CA ASN A 279 8.16 0.51 -20.06
C ASN A 279 7.92 -0.96 -20.43
N ASP A 280 6.66 -1.39 -20.37
CA ASP A 280 6.25 -2.77 -20.63
C ASP A 280 6.45 -3.20 -22.10
N GLN A 281 6.58 -2.27 -23.05
CA GLN A 281 6.89 -2.60 -24.45
C GLN A 281 8.39 -2.73 -24.74
N ASN A 282 9.25 -2.28 -23.83
CA ASN A 282 10.70 -2.34 -23.98
C ASN A 282 11.39 -2.79 -22.68
N SER A 283 10.71 -3.65 -21.90
CA SER A 283 11.15 -4.10 -20.57
C SER A 283 12.56 -4.67 -20.59
N TRP A 284 13.32 -4.41 -19.53
CA TRP A 284 14.70 -4.87 -19.39
C TRP A 284 14.75 -6.13 -18.54
N GLN A 285 15.08 -7.26 -19.16
CA GLN A 285 15.35 -8.52 -18.46
C GLN A 285 16.84 -8.83 -18.56
N VAL A 286 17.57 -8.63 -17.46
CA VAL A 286 19.02 -8.86 -17.38
C VAL A 286 19.29 -10.25 -16.85
N LEU A 287 20.02 -11.05 -17.62
CA LEU A 287 20.36 -12.43 -17.27
C LEU A 287 21.41 -12.48 -16.16
N ASN A 288 21.52 -13.62 -15.48
CA ASN A 288 22.50 -13.82 -14.41
C ASN A 288 23.97 -13.89 -14.89
N THR A 289 24.21 -13.75 -16.19
CA THR A 289 25.53 -13.65 -16.82
C THR A 289 25.83 -12.27 -17.40
N GLU A 290 24.89 -11.33 -17.31
CA GLU A 290 25.00 -9.99 -17.90
C GLU A 290 25.29 -8.94 -16.83
N GLN A 291 26.28 -8.09 -17.06
CA GLN A 291 26.46 -6.85 -16.30
C GLN A 291 26.32 -5.65 -17.23
N ILE A 292 25.41 -4.74 -16.90
CA ILE A 292 25.09 -3.57 -17.71
C ILE A 292 25.17 -2.32 -16.84
N ILE A 293 25.91 -1.31 -17.31
CA ILE A 293 25.96 0.03 -16.71
C ILE A 293 25.48 1.02 -17.77
N VAL A 294 24.50 1.84 -17.43
CA VAL A 294 23.91 2.83 -18.33
C VAL A 294 24.06 4.22 -17.75
N PHE A 295 24.78 5.08 -18.45
CA PHE A 295 24.84 6.51 -18.20
C PHE A 295 23.73 7.22 -18.98
N ILE A 296 22.95 8.05 -18.30
CA ILE A 296 21.86 8.83 -18.90
C ILE A 296 22.08 10.30 -18.58
N THR A 297 22.18 11.13 -19.63
CA THR A 297 22.41 12.59 -19.47
C THR A 297 21.13 13.39 -19.21
N GLY A 298 19.96 12.83 -19.51
CA GLY A 298 18.66 13.38 -19.12
C GLY A 298 18.02 12.59 -17.98
N ASN A 299 16.69 12.52 -17.98
CA ASN A 299 15.89 11.77 -17.01
C ASN A 299 15.78 10.29 -17.40
N LEU A 300 15.55 9.43 -16.40
CA LEU A 300 15.07 8.07 -16.61
C LEU A 300 13.60 7.98 -16.17
N LEU A 301 12.70 7.74 -17.12
CA LEU A 301 11.29 7.44 -16.86
C LEU A 301 11.06 5.93 -16.90
N ILE A 302 10.49 5.37 -15.84
CA ILE A 302 10.01 3.99 -15.77
C ILE A 302 8.49 4.03 -15.69
N ASP A 303 7.81 3.41 -16.66
CA ASP A 303 6.34 3.43 -16.76
C ASP A 303 5.78 2.03 -17.01
N ASP A 304 4.49 1.84 -16.74
CA ASP A 304 3.77 0.61 -17.01
C ASP A 304 2.43 0.94 -17.64
N THR A 305 2.33 0.75 -18.95
CA THR A 305 1.13 1.10 -19.72
C THR A 305 0.15 -0.07 -19.87
N SER A 306 0.57 -1.30 -19.53
CA SER A 306 -0.25 -2.51 -19.62
C SER A 306 -0.67 -3.09 -18.26
N GLY A 307 -0.10 -2.59 -17.16
CA GLY A 307 -0.46 -2.89 -15.78
C GLY A 307 0.37 -4.02 -15.14
N GLU A 308 0.61 -3.94 -13.82
CA GLU A 308 1.33 -4.89 -12.94
C GLU A 308 2.52 -5.68 -13.56
N GLN A 309 3.23 -5.09 -14.53
CA GLN A 309 4.35 -5.76 -15.21
C GLN A 309 5.68 -5.53 -14.49
N ARG A 310 6.55 -6.54 -14.53
CA ARG A 310 7.94 -6.40 -14.09
C ARG A 310 8.76 -5.74 -15.19
N ILE A 311 8.90 -4.42 -15.10
CA ILE A 311 9.50 -3.55 -16.12
C ILE A 311 11.01 -3.73 -16.22
N ILE A 312 11.69 -3.88 -15.08
CA ILE A 312 13.14 -4.07 -15.01
C ILE A 312 13.44 -5.22 -14.05
N THR A 313 14.06 -6.29 -14.55
CA THR A 313 14.41 -7.47 -13.75
C THR A 313 15.87 -7.85 -13.93
N VAL A 314 16.48 -8.35 -12.85
CA VAL A 314 17.85 -8.88 -12.87
C VAL A 314 17.85 -10.25 -12.22
N GLU A 315 18.10 -11.28 -13.01
CA GLU A 315 18.13 -12.65 -12.52
C GLU A 315 19.13 -12.82 -11.36
N LYS A 316 18.70 -13.57 -10.34
CA LYS A 316 19.53 -13.88 -9.17
C LYS A 316 20.55 -14.98 -9.49
N GLY A 317 21.66 -14.97 -8.76
CA GLY A 317 22.77 -15.89 -8.96
C GLY A 317 23.75 -15.39 -10.03
N GLY A 318 24.89 -16.06 -10.18
CA GLY A 318 25.93 -15.64 -11.14
C GLY A 318 26.43 -14.23 -10.92
N ASP A 319 26.71 -13.54 -12.02
CA ASP A 319 27.29 -12.19 -12.08
C ASP A 319 26.28 -11.10 -12.43
N GLY A 320 24.98 -11.42 -12.54
CA GLY A 320 23.92 -10.50 -12.95
C GLY A 320 23.98 -9.14 -12.24
N PHE A 321 24.04 -8.06 -13.02
CA PHE A 321 24.12 -6.70 -12.49
C PHE A 321 23.55 -5.67 -13.48
N LEU A 322 22.75 -4.73 -12.97
CA LEU A 322 22.25 -3.59 -13.76
C LEU A 322 22.39 -2.32 -12.94
N SER A 323 22.98 -1.28 -13.53
CA SER A 323 22.98 0.06 -12.95
C SER A 323 22.57 1.13 -13.96
N PHE A 324 21.70 2.02 -13.51
CA PHE A 324 21.39 3.28 -14.17
C PHE A 324 22.00 4.42 -13.37
N ILE A 325 22.83 5.21 -14.02
CA ILE A 325 23.51 6.38 -13.45
C ILE A 325 23.02 7.60 -14.25
N VAL A 326 22.22 8.44 -13.59
CA VAL A 326 21.37 9.44 -14.23
C VAL A 326 21.78 10.83 -13.76
N GLN A 327 22.02 11.72 -14.72
CA GLN A 327 22.44 13.10 -14.45
C GLN A 327 21.30 13.97 -13.91
N GLU A 328 20.06 13.67 -14.29
CA GLU A 328 18.87 14.38 -13.83
C GLU A 328 18.05 13.47 -12.89
N ASP A 329 16.73 13.39 -13.08
CA ASP A 329 15.83 12.64 -12.21
C ASP A 329 15.60 11.20 -12.71
N ILE A 330 15.33 10.31 -11.75
CA ILE A 330 14.71 9.00 -12.00
C ILE A 330 13.26 9.08 -11.56
N ILE A 331 12.35 8.82 -12.48
CA ILE A 331 10.91 8.97 -12.29
C ILE A 331 10.25 7.61 -12.51
N ILE A 332 9.64 7.07 -11.47
CA ILE A 332 8.79 5.89 -11.54
C ILE A 332 7.34 6.36 -11.54
N SER A 333 6.64 6.10 -12.64
CA SER A 333 5.28 6.60 -12.86
C SER A 333 4.29 6.01 -11.83
N PRO A 334 3.11 6.63 -11.68
CA PRO A 334 2.06 6.08 -10.82
C PRO A 334 1.52 4.72 -11.30
N ASN A 335 1.72 4.37 -12.56
CA ASN A 335 1.20 3.13 -13.12
C ASN A 335 2.02 1.89 -12.74
N VAL A 336 3.29 2.07 -12.36
CA VAL A 336 4.21 0.98 -11.96
C VAL A 336 3.90 0.52 -10.54
N GLY A 337 2.96 -0.40 -10.37
CA GLY A 337 2.56 -0.87 -9.05
C GLY A 337 1.53 -1.98 -9.09
N TYR A 338 1.23 -2.55 -7.93
CA TYR A 338 0.15 -3.50 -7.72
C TYR A 338 -1.14 -2.80 -7.27
N THR A 339 -2.26 -3.16 -7.89
CA THR A 339 -3.61 -2.73 -7.51
C THR A 339 -4.03 -3.37 -6.18
N ASP A 340 -3.62 -4.62 -5.93
CA ASP A 340 -3.75 -5.24 -4.62
C ASP A 340 -2.71 -4.67 -3.65
N ILE A 341 -3.16 -3.79 -2.75
CA ILE A 341 -2.33 -3.18 -1.72
C ILE A 341 -1.79 -4.20 -0.71
N MET A 342 -2.40 -5.39 -0.62
CA MET A 342 -1.97 -6.47 0.27
C MET A 342 -0.95 -7.40 -0.40
N THR A 343 -0.51 -7.09 -1.63
CA THR A 343 0.57 -7.81 -2.31
C THR A 343 1.77 -7.97 -1.38
N ASP A 344 2.14 -9.23 -1.11
CA ASP A 344 3.19 -9.60 -0.16
C ASP A 344 4.59 -9.34 -0.74
N PRO A 345 5.37 -8.41 -0.15
CA PRO A 345 6.71 -8.11 -0.64
C PRO A 345 7.74 -9.22 -0.36
N HIS A 346 7.40 -10.28 0.39
CA HIS A 346 8.26 -11.44 0.62
C HIS A 346 8.13 -12.50 -0.48
N SER A 347 7.11 -12.39 -1.33
CA SER A 347 6.87 -13.34 -2.40
C SER A 347 8.00 -13.34 -3.45
N ALA A 348 8.28 -14.50 -4.02
CA ALA A 348 9.30 -14.62 -5.06
C ALA A 348 8.89 -13.86 -6.33
N ASN A 349 9.86 -13.24 -7.02
CA ASN A 349 9.64 -12.51 -8.28
C ASN A 349 8.63 -11.36 -8.18
N ILE A 350 8.49 -10.75 -7.01
CA ILE A 350 7.57 -9.63 -6.76
C ILE A 350 8.09 -8.22 -7.13
N PRO A 351 9.39 -7.91 -7.18
CA PRO A 351 9.81 -6.56 -7.53
C PRO A 351 9.45 -6.22 -8.99
N LEU A 352 8.90 -5.03 -9.20
CA LEU A 352 8.56 -4.48 -10.51
C LEU A 352 9.80 -3.86 -11.19
N VAL A 353 10.71 -3.35 -10.38
CA VAL A 353 11.93 -2.65 -10.80
C VAL A 353 13.10 -3.16 -9.98
N GLU A 354 14.12 -3.69 -10.65
CA GLU A 354 15.32 -4.26 -10.03
C GLU A 354 16.61 -3.62 -10.57
N GLY A 355 17.52 -3.21 -9.69
CA GLY A 355 18.84 -2.71 -10.10
C GLY A 355 19.50 -1.75 -9.12
N VAL A 356 20.57 -1.10 -9.57
CA VAL A 356 21.26 -0.01 -8.86
C VAL A 356 20.96 1.32 -9.57
N PHE A 357 20.12 2.13 -8.95
CA PHE A 357 19.63 3.41 -9.47
C PHE A 357 20.34 4.54 -8.75
N ILE A 358 21.11 5.34 -9.50
CA ILE A 358 21.86 6.49 -8.98
C ILE A 358 21.41 7.73 -9.75
N ALA A 359 20.88 8.72 -9.04
CA ALA A 359 20.46 10.01 -9.61
C ALA A 359 21.24 11.15 -8.96
N ASP A 360 21.77 12.06 -9.78
CA ASP A 360 22.27 13.34 -9.29
C ASP A 360 21.11 14.22 -8.83
N GLY A 361 20.02 14.21 -9.60
CA GLY A 361 18.73 14.77 -9.22
C GLY A 361 17.98 13.87 -8.23
N LYS A 362 16.66 13.81 -8.38
CA LYS A 362 15.74 13.11 -7.47
C LYS A 362 15.39 11.72 -7.96
N ILE A 363 15.09 10.83 -7.02
CA ILE A 363 14.28 9.63 -7.31
C ILE A 363 12.85 9.93 -6.90
N GLN A 364 11.91 9.85 -7.84
CA GLN A 364 10.49 10.12 -7.62
C GLN A 364 9.68 8.83 -7.83
N ILE A 365 9.00 8.36 -6.78
CA ILE A 365 7.94 7.35 -6.88
C ILE A 365 6.61 8.10 -6.88
N GLN A 366 6.08 8.34 -8.08
CA GLN A 366 4.91 9.20 -8.25
C GLN A 366 3.63 8.48 -7.80
N GLY A 367 2.70 9.27 -7.28
CA GLY A 367 1.32 8.90 -6.99
C GLY A 367 0.34 9.61 -7.92
N THR A 368 -0.93 9.28 -7.78
CA THR A 368 -2.08 9.87 -8.46
C THR A 368 -2.85 10.74 -7.47
N ALA A 369 -3.38 11.85 -7.97
CA ALA A 369 -4.26 12.68 -7.17
C ALA A 369 -5.67 12.07 -7.12
N ASP A 370 -6.31 12.11 -5.95
CA ASP A 370 -7.73 11.79 -5.73
C ASP A 370 -8.17 10.35 -6.08
N THR A 371 -7.21 9.45 -6.35
CA THR A 371 -7.45 8.01 -6.55
C THR A 371 -6.51 7.19 -5.69
N GLN A 372 -6.93 5.97 -5.35
CA GLN A 372 -6.08 5.03 -4.63
C GLN A 372 -4.84 4.68 -5.48
N ASP A 373 -3.65 4.91 -4.93
CA ASP A 373 -2.42 4.53 -5.60
C ASP A 373 -2.16 3.03 -5.61
N LYS A 374 -1.37 2.60 -6.59
CA LYS A 374 -0.84 1.24 -6.64
C LYS A 374 0.34 1.08 -5.68
N LYS A 375 0.46 -0.08 -5.04
CA LYS A 375 1.63 -0.39 -4.19
C LYS A 375 2.90 -0.53 -5.03
N PHE A 376 3.95 0.22 -4.71
CA PHE A 376 5.26 0.07 -5.35
C PHE A 376 6.10 -0.98 -4.62
N ILE A 377 6.73 -1.89 -5.38
CA ILE A 377 7.74 -2.81 -4.84
C ILE A 377 8.96 -2.79 -5.77
N GLY A 378 10.04 -2.16 -5.30
CA GLY A 378 11.34 -2.10 -6.00
C GLY A 378 12.39 -2.91 -5.27
N ALA A 379 13.42 -3.40 -5.98
CA ALA A 379 14.53 -4.11 -5.35
C ALA A 379 15.90 -3.64 -5.83
N GLY A 380 16.85 -3.54 -4.90
CA GLY A 380 18.23 -3.17 -5.20
C GLY A 380 18.73 -2.01 -4.37
N THR A 381 19.31 -1.02 -5.02
CA THR A 381 19.91 0.14 -4.38
C THR A 381 19.43 1.40 -5.08
N PHE A 382 18.87 2.34 -4.31
CA PHE A 382 18.29 3.58 -4.80
C PHE A 382 19.02 4.74 -4.12
N VAL A 383 19.80 5.50 -4.90
CA VAL A 383 20.63 6.60 -4.43
C VAL A 383 20.23 7.86 -5.18
N SER A 384 19.94 8.91 -4.44
CA SER A 384 19.69 10.24 -5.00
C SER A 384 20.42 11.27 -4.17
N TRP A 385 21.08 12.21 -4.84
CA TRP A 385 21.84 13.27 -4.17
C TRP A 385 20.99 14.51 -3.87
N ASP A 386 19.91 14.75 -4.63
CA ASP A 386 18.95 15.84 -4.39
C ASP A 386 17.66 15.39 -3.65
N GLY A 387 17.53 14.10 -3.38
CA GLY A 387 16.53 13.53 -2.47
C GLY A 387 15.55 12.53 -3.10
N VAL A 388 14.93 11.71 -2.25
CA VAL A 388 13.92 10.73 -2.65
C VAL A 388 12.52 11.28 -2.33
N GLN A 389 11.64 11.29 -3.32
CA GLN A 389 10.25 11.71 -3.20
C GLN A 389 9.32 10.50 -3.33
N LEU A 390 8.61 10.19 -2.25
CA LEU A 390 7.63 9.11 -2.17
C LEU A 390 6.25 9.75 -2.05
N GLN A 391 5.43 9.60 -3.08
CA GLN A 391 4.18 10.35 -3.22
C GLN A 391 2.95 9.46 -3.20
N ARG A 392 3.09 8.14 -3.02
CA ARG A 392 1.94 7.25 -3.10
C ARG A 392 1.13 7.26 -1.83
N SER A 393 -0.17 7.14 -1.99
CA SER A 393 -1.12 7.03 -0.90
C SER A 393 -2.31 6.15 -1.30
N PHE A 394 -2.74 5.30 -0.38
CA PHE A 394 -4.00 4.57 -0.53
C PHE A 394 -5.20 5.42 -0.09
N ALA A 395 -4.99 6.71 0.16
CA ALA A 395 -6.04 7.67 0.43
C ALA A 395 -6.99 7.78 -0.75
N THR A 396 -8.27 7.73 -0.46
CA THR A 396 -9.36 8.10 -1.36
C THR A 396 -10.11 9.26 -0.71
N PRO A 397 -10.90 10.05 -1.48
CA PRO A 397 -11.67 11.15 -0.90
C PRO A 397 -12.50 10.69 0.31
N GLY A 398 -12.12 11.18 1.50
CA GLY A 398 -12.78 10.86 2.75
C GLY A 398 -12.31 9.59 3.46
N ASN A 399 -11.37 8.82 2.92
CA ASN A 399 -10.85 7.63 3.58
C ASN A 399 -9.34 7.38 3.35
N ASN A 400 -8.58 7.37 4.44
CA ASN A 400 -7.16 7.00 4.43
C ASN A 400 -6.86 5.69 5.18
N SER A 401 -7.89 4.91 5.54
CA SER A 401 -7.74 3.75 6.42
C SER A 401 -6.84 2.65 5.87
N LEU A 402 -6.72 2.54 4.55
CA LEU A 402 -5.86 1.55 3.90
C LEU A 402 -4.36 1.82 4.14
N ASN A 403 -3.98 3.07 4.38
CA ASN A 403 -2.62 3.41 4.79
C ASN A 403 -2.25 2.82 6.17
N ASN A 404 -3.23 2.39 6.97
CA ASN A 404 -3.00 1.84 8.30
C ASN A 404 -2.35 0.46 8.29
N ILE A 405 -2.51 -0.29 7.19
CA ILE A 405 -2.26 -1.74 7.16
C ILE A 405 -1.28 -2.17 6.08
N SER A 406 -0.85 -1.28 5.20
CA SER A 406 0.13 -1.60 4.16
C SER A 406 0.99 -0.38 3.82
N PRO A 407 2.31 -0.55 3.62
CA PRO A 407 3.15 0.50 3.09
C PRO A 407 2.84 0.74 1.61
N ALA A 408 2.82 2.01 1.21
CA ALA A 408 2.57 2.41 -0.18
C ALA A 408 3.78 2.11 -1.09
N GLU A 409 4.99 2.22 -0.53
CA GLU A 409 6.24 1.88 -1.21
C GLU A 409 7.09 0.92 -0.37
N VAL A 410 7.60 -0.14 -1.02
CA VAL A 410 8.50 -1.12 -0.42
C VAL A 410 9.77 -1.24 -1.24
N PHE A 411 10.92 -1.19 -0.57
CA PHE A 411 12.24 -1.36 -1.17
C PHE A 411 12.92 -2.60 -0.61
N ILE A 412 13.29 -3.54 -1.49
CA ILE A 412 13.90 -4.81 -1.12
C ILE A 412 15.39 -4.76 -1.39
N PHE A 413 16.22 -4.99 -0.38
CA PHE A 413 17.67 -5.02 -0.58
C PHE A 413 18.12 -6.26 -1.36
N ARG A 414 18.99 -6.06 -2.35
CA ARG A 414 19.65 -7.10 -3.15
C ARG A 414 21.14 -7.16 -2.81
N PRO A 415 21.56 -7.95 -1.79
CA PRO A 415 22.96 -8.06 -1.41
C PRO A 415 23.84 -8.63 -2.52
N ASP A 416 23.28 -9.41 -3.43
CA ASP A 416 23.97 -9.95 -4.60
C ASP A 416 24.48 -8.83 -5.53
N PHE A 417 23.80 -7.68 -5.62
CA PHE A 417 24.32 -6.55 -6.39
C PHE A 417 25.62 -5.99 -5.82
N LEU A 418 25.82 -6.01 -4.50
CA LEU A 418 27.08 -5.58 -3.88
C LEU A 418 28.23 -6.54 -4.24
N VAL A 419 27.95 -7.84 -4.26
CA VAL A 419 28.92 -8.87 -4.64
C VAL A 419 29.28 -8.72 -6.12
N ASN A 420 28.26 -8.61 -6.96
CA ASN A 420 28.34 -8.59 -8.42
C ASN A 420 28.72 -7.21 -8.99
N THR A 421 28.80 -6.17 -8.16
CA THR A 421 29.19 -4.82 -8.61
C THR A 421 30.46 -4.89 -9.46
N PRO A 422 30.48 -4.35 -10.69
CA PRO A 422 31.66 -4.39 -11.53
C PRO A 422 32.85 -3.67 -10.88
N LYS A 423 34.06 -4.17 -11.13
CA LYS A 423 35.31 -3.62 -10.54
C LYS A 423 35.45 -2.11 -10.78
N ASN A 424 35.00 -1.64 -11.95
CA ASN A 424 35.06 -0.23 -12.34
C ASN A 424 34.12 0.65 -11.51
N MET A 425 33.08 0.11 -10.88
CA MET A 425 32.23 0.85 -9.93
C MET A 425 32.77 0.82 -8.50
N LYS A 426 33.55 -0.19 -8.12
CA LYS A 426 34.11 -0.27 -6.76
C LYS A 426 35.06 0.90 -6.50
N ALA A 427 34.80 1.64 -5.42
CA ALA A 427 35.65 2.70 -4.91
C ALA A 427 35.84 2.51 -3.39
N ALA A 428 37.06 2.72 -2.90
CA ALA A 428 37.36 2.71 -1.48
C ALA A 428 37.58 4.16 -1.04
N HIS A 429 36.57 4.73 -0.38
CA HIS A 429 36.63 6.10 0.13
C HIS A 429 37.15 6.20 1.57
N PHE A 430 37.16 5.07 2.29
CA PHE A 430 37.59 5.04 3.69
C PHE A 430 38.64 3.96 3.90
N TYR A 431 39.66 4.31 4.67
CA TYR A 431 40.58 3.35 5.27
C TYR A 431 40.14 3.11 6.71
N LEU A 432 39.34 2.08 6.93
CA LEU A 432 38.98 1.65 8.28
C LEU A 432 40.17 0.92 8.90
N ARG A 433 40.64 1.40 10.04
CA ARG A 433 41.67 0.72 10.84
C ARG A 433 41.16 0.56 12.26
N GLU A 434 41.13 -0.67 12.73
CA GLU A 434 40.97 -0.94 14.16
C GLU A 434 42.23 -0.43 14.88
N LEU A 435 42.03 0.58 15.73
CA LEU A 435 43.07 1.11 16.61
C LEU A 435 42.88 0.48 17.99
N GLN A 436 43.96 -0.08 18.55
CA GLN A 436 43.94 -0.61 19.90
C GLN A 436 43.43 0.48 20.87
N PRO A 437 42.39 0.22 21.67
CA PRO A 437 41.88 1.18 22.64
C PRO A 437 43.01 1.63 23.56
N LYS A 438 43.35 2.93 23.53
CA LYS A 438 44.26 3.49 24.52
C LYS A 438 43.49 3.62 25.83
N LEU A 439 43.99 2.98 26.88
CA LEU A 439 43.63 3.33 28.25
C LEU A 439 43.97 4.82 28.46
N LEU A 440 42.96 5.62 28.76
CA LEU A 440 43.16 6.97 29.27
C LEU A 440 43.86 6.82 30.62
N GLN A 441 45.12 7.27 30.72
CA GLN A 441 45.86 7.37 31.98
C GLN A 441 45.54 8.69 32.68
#